data_AF-A0A7X7D271-F1
#
_entry.id   AF-A0A7X7D271-F1
#
_cell.length_a   1.000
_cell.length_b   1.000
_cell.length_c   1.000
_cell.angle_alpha   90.00
_cell.angle_beta   90.00
_cell.angle_gamma   90.00
#
_symmetry.space_group_name_H-M   'P 1'
#
loop_
_entity.id
_entity.type
_entity.pdbx_description
1 polymer ?
#
loop_
_entity_poly.entity_id
_entity_poly.type
_entity_poly.pdbx_seq_one_letter_code
_entity_poly.pdbx_strand_id
1 'polypeptide(L)'
;RLWPTSGVPGQLSQDLRTPALFEQAIQTVRLEDSVGDTPVGPDPEPYVAQLRDLAEAGVTRVYIQQVGPDQERAYRFLRDEVLPKL
;
A
#
# COMPACT_ATOMS: atom_id res chain seq x y z
N ARG A 1 10.32 -7.93 -4.49
CA ARG A 1 10.91 -7.62 -3.16
C ARG A 1 10.00 -6.59 -2.51
N LEU A 2 9.62 -6.77 -1.24
CA LEU A 2 8.75 -5.82 -0.53
C LEU A 2 9.51 -4.53 -0.22
N TRP A 3 8.80 -3.42 -0.07
CA TRP A 3 9.34 -2.12 0.34
C TRP A 3 9.08 -1.90 1.84
N PRO A 4 10.06 -2.22 2.71
CA PRO A 4 9.82 -2.25 4.15
C PRO A 4 9.83 -0.86 4.81
N THR A 5 10.25 0.18 4.10
CA THR A 5 10.44 1.52 4.68
C THR A 5 9.17 2.38 4.68
N SER A 6 8.06 1.91 4.09
CA SER A 6 6.81 2.69 4.01
C SER A 6 6.23 3.04 5.39
N GLY A 7 6.49 2.21 6.41
CA GLY A 7 6.04 2.45 7.77
C GLY A 7 7.01 3.26 8.64
N VAL A 8 8.15 3.72 8.10
CA VAL A 8 9.08 4.58 8.87
C VAL A 8 8.45 5.98 9.02
N PRO A 9 8.15 6.44 10.24
CA PRO A 9 7.28 7.59 10.44
C PRO A 9 7.99 8.93 10.24
N GLY A 10 7.26 9.90 9.69
CA GLY A 10 7.57 11.34 9.77
C GLY A 10 8.98 11.73 9.33
N GLN A 11 9.58 12.68 10.07
CA GLN A 11 10.90 13.26 9.78
C GLN A 11 12.02 12.21 9.78
N LEU A 12 11.86 11.11 10.53
CA LEU A 12 12.84 10.02 10.54
C LEU A 12 13.06 9.46 9.12
N SER A 13 12.00 9.32 8.31
CA SER A 13 12.14 8.84 6.93
C SER A 13 12.99 9.75 6.03
N GLN A 14 13.13 11.03 6.38
CA GLN A 14 13.85 12.05 5.61
C GLN A 14 15.30 12.24 6.09
N ASP A 15 15.55 12.04 7.39
CA ASP A 15 16.85 12.33 8.01
C ASP A 15 17.85 11.16 7.91
N LEU A 16 17.39 9.95 7.58
CA LEU A 16 18.26 8.77 7.48
C LEU A 16 19.18 8.87 6.26
N ARG A 17 20.49 8.94 6.54
CA ARG A 17 21.52 9.20 5.52
C ARG A 17 22.04 7.96 4.80
N THR A 18 21.79 6.75 5.32
CA THR A 18 22.38 5.51 4.78
C THR A 18 21.40 4.34 4.79
N PRO A 19 21.55 3.35 3.88
CA PRO A 19 20.72 2.15 3.87
C PRO A 19 20.72 1.39 5.21
N ALA A 20 21.86 1.30 5.89
CA ALA A 20 21.97 0.63 7.19
C ALA A 20 21.11 1.29 8.28
N LEU A 21 20.94 2.61 8.22
CA LEU A 21 20.06 3.32 9.16
C LEU A 21 18.58 3.04 8.87
N PHE A 22 18.20 2.85 7.60
CA PHE A 22 16.86 2.37 7.25
C PHE A 22 16.63 0.94 7.74
N GLU A 23 17.61 0.04 7.58
CA GLU A 23 17.52 -1.34 8.08
C GLU A 23 17.30 -1.41 9.60
N GLN A 24 17.87 -0.49 10.36
CA GLN A 24 17.61 -0.35 11.80
C GLN A 24 16.22 0.24 12.06
N ALA A 25 15.85 1.32 11.35
CA ALA A 25 14.56 1.99 11.56
C ALA A 25 13.36 1.09 11.27
N ILE A 26 13.44 0.23 10.25
CA ILE A 26 12.34 -0.69 9.94
C ILE A 26 12.06 -1.71 11.06
N GLN A 27 13.00 -1.94 11.98
CA GLN A 27 12.79 -2.85 13.11
C GLN A 27 11.76 -2.32 14.12
N THR A 28 11.50 -1.01 14.12
CA THR A 28 10.49 -0.40 15.00
C THR A 28 9.12 -0.28 14.35
N VAL A 29 9.00 -0.60 13.06
CA VAL A 29 7.74 -0.50 12.31
C VAL A 29 6.82 -1.66 12.70
N ARG A 30 5.61 -1.34 13.16
CA ARG A 30 4.59 -2.34 13.44
C ARG A 30 3.67 -2.51 12.24
N LEU A 31 2.85 -3.56 12.26
CA LEU A 31 1.95 -3.88 11.14
C LEU A 31 0.99 -2.73 10.86
N GLU A 32 0.39 -2.16 11.91
CA GLU A 32 -0.51 -1.02 11.85
C GLU A 32 0.15 0.22 11.23
N ASP A 33 1.44 0.45 11.50
CA ASP A 33 2.20 1.58 10.96
C ASP A 33 2.48 1.38 9.46
N SER A 34 2.48 0.13 8.97
CA SER A 34 2.70 -0.21 7.57
C SER A 34 1.43 -0.21 6.71
N VAL A 35 0.26 -0.43 7.30
CA VAL A 35 -1.00 -0.56 6.55
C VAL A 35 -1.82 0.73 6.57
N GLY A 36 -1.68 1.57 7.60
CA GLY A 36 -2.33 2.89 7.66
C GLY A 36 -3.80 2.87 7.22
N ASP A 37 -4.17 3.78 6.33
CA ASP A 37 -5.49 3.87 5.70
C ASP A 37 -5.57 3.12 4.35
N THR A 38 -4.60 2.24 4.07
CA THR A 38 -4.57 1.48 2.81
C THR A 38 -5.38 0.19 2.96
N PRO A 39 -6.28 -0.13 2.03
CA PRO A 39 -6.94 -1.42 1.95
C PRO A 39 -5.94 -2.59 1.89
N VAL A 40 -6.04 -3.51 2.84
CA VAL A 40 -5.24 -4.74 2.89
C VAL A 40 -6.15 -5.93 3.17
N GLY A 41 -6.08 -6.95 2.30
CA GLY A 41 -6.75 -8.23 2.52
C GLY A 41 -7.55 -8.68 1.31
N PRO A 42 -8.38 -9.73 1.49
CA PRO A 42 -9.16 -10.33 0.42
C PRO A 42 -10.56 -9.71 0.22
N ASP A 43 -10.94 -8.71 1.02
CA ASP A 43 -12.23 -8.03 0.86
C ASP A 43 -12.11 -6.94 -0.22
N PRO A 44 -12.88 -6.99 -1.32
CA PRO A 44 -12.85 -5.94 -2.35
C PRO A 44 -13.48 -4.61 -1.93
N GLU A 45 -14.40 -4.58 -0.96
CA GLU A 45 -15.18 -3.36 -0.66
C GLU A 45 -14.31 -2.17 -0.20
N PRO A 46 -13.30 -2.34 0.68
CA PRO A 46 -12.40 -1.25 1.07
C PRO A 46 -11.62 -0.66 -0.11
N TYR A 47 -11.25 -1.49 -1.10
CA TYR A 47 -10.58 -1.03 -2.32
C TYR A 47 -11.51 -0.19 -3.19
N VAL A 48 -12.75 -0.65 -3.39
CA VAL A 48 -13.74 0.05 -4.20
C VAL A 48 -14.09 1.40 -3.59
N ALA A 49 -14.31 1.46 -2.27
CA ALA A 49 -14.61 2.70 -1.56
C ALA A 49 -13.50 3.74 -1.79
N GLN A 50 -12.24 3.37 -1.51
CA GLN A 50 -11.11 4.29 -1.68
C GLN A 50 -10.91 4.72 -3.14
N LEU A 51 -11.09 3.80 -4.11
CA LEU A 51 -10.96 4.13 -5.52
C LEU A 51 -12.07 5.06 -6.02
N ARG A 52 -13.29 4.96 -5.47
CA ARG A 52 -14.38 5.90 -5.74
C ARG A 52 -14.10 7.28 -5.15
N ASP A 53 -13.61 7.36 -3.92
CA ASP A 53 -13.23 8.63 -3.30
C ASP A 53 -12.16 9.35 -4.14
N LEU A 54 -11.17 8.61 -4.64
CA LEU A 54 -10.15 9.13 -5.55
C LEU A 54 -10.75 9.61 -6.88
N ALA A 55 -11.69 8.86 -7.46
CA ALA A 55 -12.36 9.24 -8.70
C ALA A 55 -13.20 10.51 -8.53
N GLU A 56 -13.95 10.64 -7.42
CA GLU A 56 -14.70 11.84 -7.06
C GLU A 56 -13.79 13.04 -6.84
N ALA A 57 -12.58 12.83 -6.32
CA ALA A 57 -11.54 13.85 -6.21
C ALA A 57 -10.87 14.22 -7.56
N GLY A 58 -11.27 13.59 -8.67
CA GLY A 58 -10.76 13.88 -10.02
C GLY A 58 -9.48 13.12 -10.39
N VAL A 59 -9.08 12.10 -9.62
CA VAL A 59 -7.95 11.23 -9.97
C VAL A 59 -8.33 10.36 -11.16
N THR A 60 -7.50 10.39 -12.22
CA THR A 60 -7.76 9.67 -13.47
C THR A 60 -6.87 8.45 -13.67
N ARG A 61 -5.82 8.31 -12.86
CA ARG A 61 -4.87 7.20 -12.92
C ARG A 61 -4.46 6.79 -11.52
N VAL A 62 -4.66 5.52 -11.20
CA VAL A 62 -4.23 4.92 -9.94
C VAL A 62 -3.21 3.84 -10.23
N TYR A 63 -2.11 3.85 -9.47
CA TYR A 63 -1.08 2.83 -9.51
C TYR A 63 -1.14 2.02 -8.22
N ILE A 64 -1.40 0.71 -8.35
CA ILE A 64 -1.40 -0.22 -7.22
C ILE A 64 -0.04 -0.90 -7.18
N GLN A 65 0.63 -0.81 -6.04
CA GLN A 65 1.96 -1.40 -5.81
C GLN A 65 1.99 -2.14 -4.48
N GLN A 66 3.08 -2.88 -4.23
CA GLN A 66 3.27 -3.68 -3.00
C GLN A 66 2.20 -4.75 -2.76
N VAL A 67 1.68 -5.38 -3.81
CA VAL A 67 0.66 -6.44 -3.73
C VAL A 67 1.16 -7.81 -3.24
N GLY A 68 2.36 -7.86 -2.65
CA GLY A 68 2.96 -9.11 -2.16
C GLY A 68 3.66 -9.95 -3.25
N PRO A 69 4.17 -11.14 -2.88
CA PRO A 69 4.92 -12.00 -3.81
C PRO A 69 4.02 -12.67 -4.86
N ASP A 70 2.73 -12.86 -4.56
CA ASP A 70 1.78 -13.52 -5.46
C ASP A 70 1.07 -12.50 -6.36
N GLN A 71 1.81 -12.03 -7.37
CA GLN A 71 1.35 -11.02 -8.33
C GLN A 71 0.14 -11.49 -9.13
N GLU A 72 0.08 -12.77 -9.49
CA GLU A 72 -1.00 -13.35 -10.29
C GLU A 72 -2.31 -13.35 -9.50
N ARG A 73 -2.27 -13.76 -8.22
CA ARG A 73 -3.45 -13.71 -7.35
C ARG A 73 -3.93 -12.29 -7.13
N ALA A 74 -3.01 -11.35 -6.90
CA ALA A 74 -3.36 -9.94 -6.74
C ALA A 74 -4.00 -9.36 -8.01
N TYR A 75 -3.46 -9.68 -9.19
CA TYR A 75 -4.02 -9.27 -10.46
C TYR A 75 -5.44 -9.81 -10.66
N ARG A 76 -5.67 -11.10 -10.39
CA ARG A 76 -7.02 -11.71 -10.50
C ARG A 76 -8.00 -11.06 -9.53
N PHE A 77 -7.61 -10.86 -8.28
CA PHE A 77 -8.44 -10.16 -7.29
C PHE A 77 -8.84 -8.75 -7.77
N LEU A 78 -7.87 -7.96 -8.22
CA LEU A 78 -8.15 -6.61 -8.73
C LEU A 78 -9.06 -6.64 -9.97
N ARG A 79 -8.79 -7.56 -10.91
CA ARG A 79 -9.53 -7.68 -12.17
C ARG A 79 -10.95 -8.21 -11.99
N ASP A 80 -11.12 -9.24 -11.17
CA ASP A 80 -12.36 -10.03 -11.09
C ASP A 80 -13.27 -9.56 -9.95
N GLU A 81 -12.71 -8.97 -8.88
CA GLU A 81 -13.47 -8.64 -7.67
C GLU A 81 -13.57 -7.12 -7.41
N VAL A 82 -12.53 -6.34 -7.76
CA VAL A 82 -12.49 -4.89 -7.50
C VAL A 82 -12.98 -4.08 -8.70
N LEU A 83 -12.34 -4.22 -9.87
CA LEU A 83 -12.66 -3.42 -11.07
C LEU A 83 -14.12 -3.51 -11.52
N PRO A 84 -14.82 -4.66 -11.45
CA PRO A 84 -16.23 -4.74 -11.88
C PRO A 84 -17.20 -3.96 -10.99
N LYS A 85 -16.75 -3.52 -9.81
CA LYS A 85 -17.55 -2.76 -8.83
C LYS A 85 -17.28 -1.24 -8.89
N LEU A 86 -16.29 -0.80 -9.66
CA LEU A 86 -15.94 0.61 -9.88
C LEU A 86 -16.77 1.24 -10.99
#